data_AF-A0A820Q8R4-F1
#
_entry.id   AF-A0A820Q8R4-F1
#
_cell.length_a   1.000
_cell.length_b   1.000
_cell.length_c   1.000
_cell.angle_alpha   90.00
_cell.angle_beta   90.00
_cell.angle_gamma   90.00
#
_symmetry.space_group_name_H-M   'P 1'
#
loop_
_entity.id
_entity.type
_entity.pdbx_description
1 polymer ?
#
loop_
_entity_poly.entity_id
_entity_poly.type
_entity_poly.pdbx_seq_one_letter_code
_entity_poly.pdbx_strand_id
1 'polypeptide(L)'
;RECLGIIWSVTKLRDYLADESFIIETDQQLARNIHLNRSSTNRRVNNWKLQLHDYDIIEIKHKPGTRNCDADYMSRHPLINIEEANDELEGICVAIMTRSKTKQQTTTA
;
A
#
# COMPACT_ATOMS: atom_id res chain seq x y z
N ARG A 1 14.11 -1.50 -4.59
CA ARG A 1 13.20 -2.58 -4.14
C ARG A 1 11.86 -1.99 -3.73
N GLU A 2 11.86 -0.91 -2.96
CA GLU A 2 10.73 -0.01 -2.63
C GLU A 2 9.61 0.13 -3.69
N CYS A 3 9.87 0.68 -4.89
CA CYS A 3 8.83 0.86 -5.91
C CYS A 3 8.24 -0.46 -6.43
N LEU A 4 8.98 -1.57 -6.30
CA LEU A 4 8.47 -2.89 -6.68
C LEU A 4 7.36 -3.33 -5.72
N GLY A 5 7.43 -2.94 -4.44
CA GLY A 5 6.38 -3.20 -3.47
C GLY A 5 5.06 -2.57 -3.91
N ILE A 6 5.10 -1.31 -4.34
CA ILE A 6 3.90 -0.60 -4.86
C ILE A 6 3.32 -1.34 -6.07
N ILE A 7 4.15 -1.65 -7.06
CA ILE A 7 3.72 -2.33 -8.29
C ILE A 7 3.12 -3.71 -7.97
N TRP A 8 3.76 -4.45 -7.06
CA TRP A 8 3.29 -5.76 -6.62
C TRP A 8 1.93 -5.67 -5.91
N SER A 9 1.77 -4.72 -4.98
CA SER A 9 0.51 -4.51 -4.26
C SER A 9 -0.62 -4.10 -5.20
N VAL A 10 -0.38 -3.17 -6.12
CA VAL A 10 -1.38 -2.75 -7.12
C VAL A 10 -1.78 -3.91 -8.03
N THR A 11 -0.81 -4.73 -8.44
CA THR A 11 -1.09 -5.93 -9.26
C THR A 11 -1.93 -6.96 -8.49
N LYS A 12 -1.66 -7.14 -7.19
CA LYS A 12 -2.39 -8.09 -6.34
C LYS A 12 -3.81 -7.62 -6.00
N LEU A 13 -4.00 -6.32 -5.86
CA LEU A 13 -5.28 -5.71 -5.53
C LEU A 13 -6.03 -5.20 -6.76
N ARG A 14 -5.63 -5.62 -7.96
CA ARG A 14 -6.19 -5.13 -9.23
C ARG A 14 -7.73 -5.17 -9.23
N ASP A 15 -8.32 -6.27 -8.81
CA ASP A 15 -9.78 -6.46 -8.82
C ASP A 15 -10.50 -5.55 -7.82
N TYR A 16 -9.79 -5.03 -6.81
CA TYR A 16 -10.33 -4.07 -5.82
C TYR A 16 -10.08 -2.61 -6.21
N LEU A 17 -9.11 -2.35 -7.09
CA LEU A 17 -8.62 -1.01 -7.42
C LEU A 17 -8.99 -0.55 -8.84
N ALA A 18 -9.50 -1.44 -9.69
CA ALA A 18 -9.74 -1.17 -11.11
C ALA A 18 -10.80 -0.08 -11.35
N ASP A 19 -11.81 0.01 -10.49
CA ASP A 19 -12.97 0.89 -10.68
C ASP A 19 -13.07 2.04 -9.67
N GLU A 20 -12.08 2.18 -8.78
CA GLU A 20 -12.11 3.16 -7.69
C GLU A 20 -10.84 4.01 -7.66
N SER A 21 -11.01 5.30 -7.36
CA SER A 21 -9.89 6.22 -7.21
C SER A 21 -9.24 6.05 -5.82
N PHE A 22 -7.91 5.93 -5.76
CA PHE A 22 -7.22 5.63 -4.50
C PHE A 22 -5.92 6.42 -4.30
N ILE A 23 -5.47 6.41 -3.04
CA ILE A 23 -4.22 7.05 -2.60
C ILE A 23 -3.28 5.96 -2.10
N ILE A 24 -2.02 6.02 -2.53
CA ILE A 24 -0.99 5.08 -2.08
C ILE A 24 -0.14 5.77 -1.02
N GLU A 25 -0.07 5.18 0.18
CA GLU A 25 0.86 5.64 1.22
C GLU A 25 2.12 4.75 1.22
N THR A 26 3.30 5.34 1.18
CA THR A 26 4.59 4.63 1.23
C THR A 26 5.59 5.41 2.07
N ASP A 27 6.47 4.71 2.76
CA ASP A 27 7.62 5.27 3.46
C ASP A 27 8.77 5.69 2.54
N GLN A 28 8.65 5.46 1.24
CA GLN A 28 9.70 5.83 0.29
C GLN A 28 9.39 7.11 -0.49
N GLN A 29 10.07 8.21 -0.13
CA GLN A 29 9.92 9.52 -0.79
C GLN A 29 10.18 9.49 -2.31
N LEU A 30 11.10 8.62 -2.77
CA LEU A 30 11.45 8.48 -4.20
C LEU A 30 10.28 7.98 -5.07
N ALA A 31 9.31 7.28 -4.47
CA ALA A 31 8.17 6.74 -5.20
C ALA A 31 7.04 7.76 -5.39
N ARG A 32 7.06 8.89 -4.67
CA ARG A 32 6.02 9.93 -4.72
C ARG A 32 5.65 10.37 -6.14
N ASN A 33 6.64 10.44 -7.03
CA ASN A 33 6.47 10.98 -8.37
C ASN A 33 6.49 9.91 -9.46
N ILE A 34 6.44 8.61 -9.12
CA ILE A 34 6.60 7.55 -10.11
C ILE A 34 5.42 7.47 -11.07
N HIS A 35 4.21 7.79 -10.64
CA HIS A 35 2.99 7.79 -11.46
C HIS A 35 2.89 9.02 -12.39
N LEU A 36 3.72 10.05 -12.19
CA LEU A 36 3.71 11.25 -13.03
C LEU A 36 4.30 10.94 -14.42
N ASN A 37 3.70 11.54 -15.45
CA ASN A 37 4.13 11.43 -16.85
C ASN A 37 5.41 12.25 -17.12
N ARG A 38 6.49 11.92 -16.41
CA ARG A 38 7.85 12.41 -16.69
C ARG A 38 8.64 11.30 -17.36
N SER A 39 9.31 11.59 -18.45
CA SER A 39 10.21 10.62 -19.07
C SER A 39 11.32 10.22 -18.08
N SER A 40 11.56 8.92 -17.93
CA SER A 40 12.74 8.42 -17.20
C SER A 40 13.68 7.70 -18.15
N THR A 41 14.99 7.83 -17.91
CA THR A 41 16.02 7.10 -18.65
C THR A 41 15.96 5.59 -18.40
N ASN A 42 15.29 5.15 -17.31
CA ASN A 42 15.23 3.75 -16.93
C ASN A 42 14.00 3.05 -17.51
N ARG A 43 14.22 2.12 -18.44
CA ARG A 43 13.15 1.31 -19.07
C ARG A 43 12.24 0.62 -18.04
N ARG A 44 12.79 0.12 -16.92
CA ARG A 44 11.99 -0.55 -15.88
C ARG A 44 10.99 0.40 -15.23
N VAL A 45 11.42 1.64 -14.96
CA VAL A 45 10.56 2.68 -14.38
C VAL A 45 9.47 3.12 -15.36
N ASN A 46 9.78 3.17 -16.66
CA ASN A 46 8.78 3.47 -17.68
C ASN A 46 7.73 2.36 -17.82
N ASN A 47 8.13 1.09 -17.70
CA ASN A 47 7.17 -0.02 -17.68
C ASN A 47 6.27 0.03 -16.44
N TRP A 48 6.83 0.35 -15.28
CA TRP A 48 6.05 0.54 -14.05
C TRP A 48 5.07 1.71 -14.15
N LYS A 49 5.49 2.82 -14.77
CA LYS A 49 4.60 3.94 -15.11
C LYS A 49 3.43 3.50 -15.97
N LEU A 50 3.72 2.73 -17.02
CA LEU A 50 2.68 2.24 -17.92
C LEU A 50 1.68 1.35 -17.18
N GLN A 51 2.15 0.46 -16.30
CA GLN A 51 1.27 -0.36 -15.47
C GLN A 51 0.43 0.47 -14.49
N LEU A 52 1.00 1.53 -13.91
CA LEU A 52 0.28 2.39 -12.97
C LEU A 52 -0.70 3.34 -13.68
N HIS A 53 -0.50 3.61 -14.97
CA HIS A 53 -1.37 4.47 -15.76
C HIS A 53 -2.78 3.87 -15.96
N ASP A 54 -2.90 2.55 -15.88
CA ASP A 54 -4.19 1.86 -16.00
C ASP A 54 -5.08 2.03 -14.75
N TYR A 55 -4.57 2.68 -13.69
CA TYR A 55 -5.27 2.85 -12.40
C TYR A 55 -5.48 4.34 -12.06
N ASP A 56 -6.60 4.64 -11.42
CA ASP A 56 -6.95 5.99 -10.97
C ASP A 56 -6.27 6.35 -9.63
N ILE A 57 -4.94 6.50 -9.69
CA ILE A 57 -4.12 6.90 -8.54
C ILE A 57 -4.18 8.42 -8.37
N ILE A 58 -4.84 8.89 -7.31
CA ILE A 58 -4.97 10.31 -6.98
C ILE A 58 -3.63 10.90 -6.52
N GLU A 59 -2.96 10.22 -5.58
CA GLU A 59 -1.67 10.66 -5.04
C GLU A 59 -0.88 9.49 -4.47
N ILE A 60 0.45 9.56 -4.57
CA ILE A 60 1.37 8.74 -3.77
C ILE A 60 1.93 9.61 -2.64
N LYS A 61 1.45 9.38 -1.42
CA LYS A 61 1.86 10.14 -0.23
C LYS A 61 2.99 9.44 0.49
N HIS A 62 3.97 10.23 0.93
CA HIS A 62 5.01 9.73 1.81
C HIS A 62 4.50 9.69 3.26
N LYS A 63 4.50 8.50 3.87
CA LYS A 63 4.18 8.29 5.29
C LYS A 63 5.45 7.90 6.04
N PRO A 64 5.91 8.69 7.02
CA PRO A 64 7.13 8.37 7.76
C PRO A 64 7.01 6.98 8.40
N GLY A 65 8.11 6.22 8.42
CA GLY A 65 8.12 4.83 8.91
C GLY A 65 7.55 4.63 10.31
N THR A 66 7.66 5.64 11.19
CA THR A 66 7.06 5.65 12.53
C THR A 66 5.53 5.60 12.54
N ARG A 67 4.88 5.96 11.43
CA ARG A 67 3.43 5.86 11.22
C ARG A 67 3.07 4.76 10.23
N ASN A 68 4.05 4.10 9.61
CA ASN A 68 3.87 3.02 8.66
C ASN A 68 4.01 1.64 9.32
N CYS A 69 3.67 1.54 10.61
CA CYS A 69 3.92 0.37 11.44
C CYS A 69 3.23 -0.88 10.90
N ASP A 70 2.00 -0.74 10.41
CA ASP A 70 1.18 -1.87 9.94
C ASP A 70 1.80 -2.50 8.69
N ALA A 71 2.15 -1.66 7.70
CA ALA A 71 2.79 -2.11 6.48
C ALA A 71 4.21 -2.62 6.73
N ASP A 72 4.98 -1.96 7.61
CA ASP A 72 6.32 -2.42 8.01
C ASP A 72 6.23 -3.81 8.68
N TYR A 73 5.28 -4.00 9.60
CA TYR A 73 5.04 -5.29 10.25
C TYR A 73 4.67 -6.38 9.24
N MET A 74 3.68 -6.15 8.37
CA MET A 74 3.27 -7.12 7.35
C MET A 74 4.42 -7.46 6.38
N SER A 75 5.28 -6.49 6.07
CA SER A 75 6.43 -6.72 5.18
C SER A 75 7.55 -7.56 5.84
N ARG A 76 7.71 -7.44 7.17
CA ARG A 76 8.73 -8.17 7.96
C ARG A 76 8.24 -9.52 8.46
N HIS A 77 6.93 -9.68 8.59
CA HIS A 77 6.26 -10.89 9.07
C HIS A 77 5.35 -11.44 7.98
N PRO A 78 5.91 -12.11 6.95
CA PRO A 78 5.09 -12.75 5.94
C PRO A 78 4.17 -13.78 6.61
N LEU A 79 2.86 -13.67 6.34
CA LEU A 79 1.90 -14.67 6.76
C LEU A 79 2.30 -16.01 6.14
N ILE A 80 2.41 -17.03 6.99
CA ILE A 80 2.77 -18.40 6.60
C ILE A 80 1.80 -18.86 5.50
N ASN A 81 2.32 -19.55 4.48
CA ASN A 81 1.60 -19.98 3.27
C ASN A 81 0.17 -20.44 3.56
N ILE A 82 -0.81 -19.70 3.02
CA ILE A 82 -2.25 -19.92 3.13
C ILE A 82 -2.70 -21.15 2.29
N GLU A 83 -1.78 -21.93 1.72
CA GLU A 83 -2.15 -23.16 1.02
C GLU A 83 -2.67 -24.25 1.98
N GLU A 84 -2.38 -24.18 3.28
CA GLU A 84 -2.79 -25.18 4.28
C GLU A 84 -3.85 -24.70 5.28
N ALA A 85 -4.26 -23.43 5.25
CA ALA A 85 -5.14 -22.82 6.26
C ALA A 85 -6.41 -22.23 5.64
N ASN A 86 -7.21 -23.09 5.01
CA ASN A 86 -8.60 -22.75 4.69
C ASN A 86 -9.43 -22.80 5.99
N ASP A 87 -10.26 -21.77 6.19
CA ASP A 87 -11.37 -21.60 7.15
C ASP A 87 -11.15 -20.76 8.43
N GLU A 88 -9.95 -20.61 9.00
CA GLU A 88 -9.77 -19.76 10.22
C GLU A 88 -9.20 -18.35 9.95
N LEU A 89 -8.59 -18.11 8.79
CA LEU A 89 -7.80 -16.90 8.54
C LEU A 89 -8.62 -15.67 8.09
N GLU A 90 -9.85 -15.85 7.59
CA GLU A 90 -10.73 -14.72 7.23
C GLU A 90 -11.01 -13.80 8.43
N GLY A 91 -11.01 -14.34 9.66
CA GLY A 91 -11.25 -13.57 10.87
C GLY A 91 -10.07 -12.68 11.31
N ILE A 92 -8.84 -13.08 11.02
CA ILE A 92 -7.62 -12.41 11.54
C ILE A 92 -7.28 -11.17 10.72
N CYS A 93 -7.35 -11.26 9.39
CA CYS A 93 -7.05 -10.13 8.50
C CYS A 93 -8.03 -8.96 8.70
N VAL A 94 -9.32 -9.25 8.97
CA VAL A 94 -10.34 -8.22 9.25
C VAL A 94 -10.11 -7.55 10.62
N ALA A 95 -9.65 -8.31 11.62
CA ALA A 95 -9.43 -7.79 12.98
C ALA A 95 -8.25 -6.80 13.06
N ILE A 96 -7.22 -6.96 12.22
CA ILE A 96 -6.07 -6.06 12.19
C ILE A 96 -6.46 -4.73 11.50
N MET A 97 -7.26 -4.78 10.43
CA MET A 97 -7.67 -3.58 9.68
C MET A 97 -8.74 -2.72 10.37
N THR A 98 -9.41 -3.23 11.42
CA THR A 98 -10.56 -2.53 12.06
C THR A 98 -10.26 -1.87 13.40
N ARG A 99 -9.03 -1.84 13.91
CA ARG A 99 -8.70 -1.07 15.13
C ARG A 99 -8.27 0.37 14.82
N SER A 100 -9.25 1.20 14.47
CA SER A 100 -9.11 2.66 14.52
C SER A 100 -10.34 3.29 15.16
N LYS A 101 -10.35 3.43 16.50
CA LYS A 101 -10.92 4.58 17.24
C LYS A 101 -10.30 4.66 18.64
N THR A 102 -9.35 5.56 18.84
CA THR A 102 -9.05 6.08 20.19
C THR A 102 -9.39 7.57 20.20
N LYS A 103 -10.57 7.89 20.72
CA LYS A 103 -11.02 9.25 21.04
C LYS A 103 -10.03 9.82 22.05
N GLN A 104 -9.21 10.81 21.68
CA GLN A 104 -8.47 11.59 22.68
C GLN A 104 -9.49 12.46 23.41
N GLN A 105 -9.71 12.18 24.68
CA GLN A 105 -10.51 13.02 25.57
C GLN A 105 -9.75 14.34 25.77
N THR A 106 -10.39 15.44 25.38
CA THR A 106 -10.06 16.79 25.81
C THR A 106 -10.31 16.90 27.31
N THR A 107 -9.26 16.93 28.11
CA THR A 107 -9.34 17.41 29.51
C THR A 107 -8.96 18.89 29.49
N THR A 108 -9.98 19.74 29.60
CA THR A 108 -9.83 21.13 30.03
C THR A 108 -9.83 21.15 31.55
N ALA A 109 -8.81 21.78 32.14
CA ALA A 109 -8.84 22.33 33.48
C ALA A 109 -8.02 23.62 33.47
#